data_AF-A0A1V1ZL40-F1
#
_entry.id   AF-A0A1V1ZL40-F1
#
_cell.length_a   1.000
_cell.length_b   1.000
_cell.length_c   1.000
_cell.angle_alpha   90.00
_cell.angle_beta   90.00
_cell.angle_gamma   90.00
#
_symmetry.space_group_name_H-M   'P 1'
#
loop_
_entity.id
_entity.type
_entity.pdbx_description
1 polymer ?
#
loop_
_entity_poly.entity_id
_entity_poly.type
_entity_poly.pdbx_seq_one_letter_code
_entity_poly.pdbx_strand_id
1 'polypeptide(L)'
;MGQIGYYELNIDYIIKTYCVNKDKPQLQCNGKCHLAKQLQLTSTSSEDSADATFLAEAFFPVFLVQQSEVIFKNNHFGFQKKPKFYYNKQYAHLVEHSIYKPPMA
;
A
#
# COMPACT_ATOMS: atom_id res chain seq x y z
N MET A 1 -3.89 1.89 -9.42
CA MET A 1 -2.83 0.92 -9.77
C MET A 1 -3.35 -0.52 -9.81
N GLY A 2 -4.46 -0.83 -9.14
CA GLY A 2 -5.08 -2.15 -9.19
C GLY A 2 -5.69 -2.54 -10.54
N GLN A 3 -6.15 -1.61 -11.38
CA GLN A 3 -6.61 -1.96 -12.76
C GLN A 3 -5.45 -2.50 -13.62
N ILE A 4 -4.25 -1.94 -13.45
CA ILE A 4 -3.05 -2.39 -14.15
C ILE A 4 -2.63 -3.76 -13.60
N GLY A 5 -2.60 -3.93 -12.28
CA GLY A 5 -2.28 -5.24 -11.67
C GLY A 5 -3.29 -6.33 -12.02
N TYR A 6 -4.59 -6.03 -12.00
CA TYR A 6 -5.63 -6.96 -12.45
C TYR A 6 -5.45 -7.34 -13.92
N TYR A 7 -5.13 -6.36 -14.78
CA TYR A 7 -4.85 -6.60 -16.19
C TYR A 7 -3.66 -7.54 -16.39
N GLU A 8 -2.54 -7.29 -15.71
CA GLU A 8 -1.32 -8.11 -15.83
C GLU A 8 -1.54 -9.54 -15.31
N LEU A 9 -2.21 -9.70 -14.18
CA LEU A 9 -2.46 -11.02 -13.57
C LEU A 9 -3.51 -11.85 -14.31
N ASN A 10 -4.41 -11.21 -15.06
CA ASN A 10 -5.55 -11.87 -15.70
C ASN A 10 -5.59 -11.68 -17.22
N ILE A 11 -4.45 -11.39 -17.85
CA ILE A 11 -4.41 -10.99 -19.27
C ILE A 11 -5.04 -12.04 -20.20
N ASP A 12 -4.83 -13.33 -19.94
CA ASP A 12 -5.41 -14.43 -20.74
C ASP A 12 -6.94 -14.46 -20.66
N TYR A 13 -7.49 -14.29 -19.45
CA TYR A 13 -8.92 -14.20 -19.24
C TYR A 13 -9.50 -12.95 -19.91
N ILE A 14 -8.80 -11.81 -19.81
CA ILE A 14 -9.25 -10.55 -20.39
C ILE A 14 -9.29 -10.62 -21.91
N ILE A 15 -8.26 -11.19 -22.54
CA ILE A 15 -8.22 -11.40 -23.99
C ILE A 15 -9.36 -12.33 -24.41
N LYS A 16 -9.55 -13.44 -23.69
CA LYS A 16 -10.60 -14.43 -24.01
C LYS A 16 -12.01 -13.86 -23.85
N THR A 17 -12.25 -12.98 -22.89
CA THR A 17 -13.62 -12.54 -22.57
C THR A 17 -13.95 -11.19 -23.19
N TYR A 18 -13.02 -10.23 -23.16
CA TYR A 18 -13.32 -8.82 -23.45
C TYR A 18 -12.72 -8.28 -24.75
N CYS A 19 -11.78 -8.97 -25.41
CA CYS A 19 -11.34 -8.51 -26.72
C CYS A 19 -12.47 -8.63 -27.75
N VAL A 20 -12.81 -7.49 -28.36
CA VAL A 20 -13.83 -7.39 -29.43
C VAL A 20 -13.28 -7.76 -30.81
N ASN A 21 -11.96 -7.64 -31.02
CA ASN A 21 -11.30 -7.85 -32.31
C ASN A 21 -10.46 -9.13 -32.32
N LYS A 22 -11.03 -10.26 -31.86
CA LYS A 22 -10.31 -11.56 -31.84
C LYS A 22 -9.93 -12.04 -33.24
N ASP A 23 -10.78 -11.76 -34.22
CA ASP A 23 -10.59 -12.20 -35.61
C ASP A 23 -9.65 -11.28 -36.41
N LYS A 24 -9.14 -10.20 -35.78
CA LYS A 24 -8.25 -9.20 -36.40
C LYS A 24 -6.96 -9.04 -35.58
N PRO A 25 -6.09 -10.06 -35.53
CA PRO A 25 -4.87 -10.04 -34.73
C PRO A 25 -3.93 -8.88 -35.08
N GLN A 26 -3.97 -8.38 -36.34
CA GLN A 26 -3.22 -7.22 -36.78
C GLN A 26 -3.52 -5.92 -36.02
N LEU A 27 -4.68 -5.82 -35.36
CA LEU A 27 -5.06 -4.66 -34.55
C LEU A 27 -4.52 -4.71 -33.11
N GLN A 28 -3.86 -5.81 -32.72
CA GLN A 28 -3.16 -5.95 -31.43
C GLN A 28 -4.01 -5.59 -30.20
N CYS A 29 -5.28 -6.02 -30.15
CA CYS A 29 -6.18 -5.76 -29.02
C CYS A 29 -5.53 -6.15 -27.69
N ASN A 30 -5.15 -7.41 -27.50
CA ASN A 30 -4.43 -7.93 -26.33
C ASN A 30 -4.97 -7.42 -24.97
N GLY A 31 -6.28 -7.21 -24.85
CA GLY A 31 -6.94 -6.66 -23.67
C GLY A 31 -6.80 -5.14 -23.47
N LYS A 32 -5.99 -4.44 -24.28
CA LYS A 32 -5.71 -2.99 -24.17
C LYS A 32 -6.95 -2.13 -24.33
N CYS A 33 -7.89 -2.51 -25.20
CA CYS A 33 -9.15 -1.77 -25.38
C CYS A 33 -10.02 -1.79 -24.12
N HIS A 34 -10.04 -2.93 -23.42
CA HIS A 34 -10.75 -3.07 -22.16
C HIS A 34 -10.08 -2.23 -21.06
N LEU A 35 -8.75 -2.34 -20.94
CA LEU A 35 -7.97 -1.56 -19.97
C LEU A 35 -8.16 -0.05 -20.18
N ALA A 36 -8.08 0.44 -21.42
CA ALA A 36 -8.30 1.85 -21.73
C ALA A 36 -9.68 2.35 -21.28
N LYS A 37 -10.73 1.55 -21.46
CA LYS A 37 -12.08 1.89 -21.02
C LYS A 37 -12.19 1.97 -19.50
N GLN A 38 -11.56 1.04 -18.77
CA GLN A 38 -11.54 1.07 -17.30
C GLN A 38 -10.81 2.31 -16.76
N LEU A 39 -9.67 2.67 -17.37
CA LEU A 39 -8.90 3.84 -16.98
C LEU A 39 -9.63 5.17 -17.29
N GLN A 40 -10.44 5.21 -18.35
CA GLN A 40 -11.26 6.38 -18.66
C GLN A 40 -12.40 6.57 -17.66
N LEU A 41 -13.09 5.49 -17.27
CA LEU A 41 -14.18 5.54 -16.29
C LEU A 41 -13.71 6.12 -14.95
N THR A 42 -12.51 5.78 -14.50
CA THR A 42 -11.91 6.32 -13.28
C THR A 42 -11.57 7.81 -13.36
N SER A 43 -11.33 8.33 -14.58
CA SER A 43 -10.99 9.75 -14.79
C SER A 43 -12.20 10.67 -14.91
N THR A 44 -13.37 10.12 -15.28
CA THR A 44 -14.60 10.89 -15.54
C THR A 44 -15.60 10.90 -14.39
N SER A 45 -15.42 10.04 -13.38
CA SER A 45 -16.24 10.07 -12.16
C SER A 45 -15.92 11.31 -11.32
N SER A 46 -16.87 12.23 -11.24
CA SER A 46 -16.78 13.50 -10.53
C SER A 46 -16.69 13.34 -8.99
N GLU A 47 -15.63 13.94 -8.44
CA GLU A 47 -15.40 14.60 -7.14
C GLU A 47 -15.82 13.97 -5.80
N ASP A 48 -16.76 13.02 -5.70
CA ASP A 48 -17.13 12.44 -4.38
C ASP A 48 -17.03 10.90 -4.28
N SER A 49 -17.13 10.18 -5.41
CA SER A 49 -17.11 8.69 -5.43
C SER A 49 -15.87 8.09 -6.08
N ALA A 50 -15.14 8.88 -6.87
CA ALA A 50 -13.90 8.46 -7.51
C ALA A 50 -12.79 8.24 -6.48
N ASP A 51 -12.72 9.10 -5.45
CA ASP A 51 -11.71 9.01 -4.40
C ASP A 51 -11.86 7.73 -3.57
N ALA A 52 -13.07 7.34 -3.19
CA ALA A 52 -13.30 6.10 -2.46
C ALA A 52 -12.93 4.87 -3.30
N THR A 53 -13.22 4.90 -4.61
CA THR A 53 -12.89 3.81 -5.53
C THR A 53 -11.38 3.71 -5.75
N PHE A 54 -10.69 4.85 -5.92
CA PHE A 54 -9.24 4.94 -6.05
C PHE A 54 -8.53 4.47 -4.77
N LEU A 55 -9.01 4.86 -3.59
CA LEU A 55 -8.48 4.40 -2.31
C LEU A 55 -8.66 2.88 -2.15
N ALA A 56 -9.85 2.34 -2.43
CA ALA A 56 -10.07 0.90 -2.41
C ALA A 56 -9.15 0.14 -3.38
N GLU A 57 -8.87 0.72 -4.55
CA GLU A 57 -7.95 0.16 -5.53
C GLU A 57 -6.47 0.26 -5.10
N ALA A 58 -6.08 1.32 -4.40
CA ALA A 58 -4.74 1.48 -3.84
C ALA A 58 -4.45 0.49 -2.71
N PHE A 59 -5.49 0.10 -1.96
CA PHE A 59 -5.40 -0.86 -0.87
C PHE A 59 -5.84 -2.28 -1.25
N PHE A 60 -6.14 -2.55 -2.52
CA PHE A 60 -6.51 -3.89 -2.95
C PHE A 60 -5.29 -4.82 -2.81
N PRO A 61 -5.33 -5.85 -1.95
CA PRO A 61 -4.20 -6.74 -1.77
C PRO A 61 -4.04 -7.60 -3.02
N VAL A 62 -3.10 -7.21 -3.89
CA VAL A 62 -2.77 -7.92 -5.14
C VAL A 62 -2.11 -9.27 -4.87
N PHE A 63 -1.56 -9.45 -3.66
CA PHE A 63 -0.86 -10.66 -3.27
C PHE A 63 -1.22 -11.03 -1.83
N LEU A 64 -1.97 -12.13 -1.68
CA LEU A 64 -2.25 -12.77 -0.40
C LEU A 64 -1.32 -13.98 -0.27
N VAL A 65 -0.26 -13.84 0.53
CA VAL A 65 0.53 -15.00 0.96
C VAL A 65 -0.20 -15.65 2.11
N GLN A 66 -0.50 -16.94 1.97
CA GLN A 66 -0.88 -17.76 3.10
C GLN A 66 0.32 -17.86 4.04
N GLN A 67 0.33 -17.02 5.07
CA GLN A 67 1.39 -17.02 6.07
C GLN A 67 1.29 -18.34 6.83
N SER A 68 2.31 -19.20 6.71
CA SER A 68 2.41 -20.42 7.51
C SER A 68 2.39 -20.07 8.99
N GLU A 69 1.72 -20.88 9.80
CA GLU A 69 1.66 -20.67 11.25
C GLU A 69 3.06 -20.45 11.84
N VAL A 70 3.27 -19.30 12.47
CA VAL A 70 4.51 -19.00 13.18
C VAL A 70 4.46 -19.74 14.52
N ILE A 71 5.14 -20.88 14.60
CA ILE A 71 5.27 -21.62 15.85
C ILE A 71 6.30 -20.93 16.73
N PHE A 72 5.83 -20.12 17.69
CA PHE A 72 6.69 -19.61 18.75
C PHE A 72 7.01 -20.76 19.72
N LYS A 73 8.29 -21.17 19.77
CA LYS A 73 8.73 -22.06 20.84
C LYS A 73 8.60 -21.29 22.15
N ASN A 74 7.80 -21.84 23.07
CA ASN A 74 7.73 -21.37 24.45
C ASN A 74 9.10 -21.57 25.10
N ASN A 75 10.01 -20.63 24.88
CA ASN A 75 11.21 -20.52 25.70
C ASN A 75 10.71 -20.03 27.05
N HIS A 76 10.83 -20.88 28.07
CA HIS A 76 10.60 -20.49 29.45
C HIS A 76 11.46 -19.25 29.75
N PHE A 77 10.84 -18.07 29.72
CA PHE A 77 11.48 -16.85 30.17
C PHE A 77 11.67 -16.99 31.67
N GLY A 78 12.90 -17.31 32.08
CA GLY A 78 13.30 -17.15 33.46
C GLY A 78 13.16 -15.67 33.81
N PHE A 79 12.24 -15.34 34.72
CA PHE A 79 12.15 -14.01 35.28
C PHE A 79 13.48 -13.69 35.96
N GLN A 80 14.36 -12.98 35.26
CA GLN A 80 15.55 -12.42 35.89
C GLN A 80 15.05 -11.39 36.91
N LYS A 81 15.48 -11.53 38.17
CA LYS A 81 15.20 -10.55 39.22
C LYS A 81 15.56 -9.17 38.67
N LYS A 82 14.61 -8.23 38.71
CA LYS A 82 14.85 -6.86 38.24
C LYS A 82 16.11 -6.32 38.93
N PRO A 83 17.17 -5.94 38.19
CA PRO A 83 18.28 -5.22 38.78
C PRO A 83 17.72 -3.98 39.49
N LYS A 84 18.11 -3.79 40.76
CA LYS A 84 17.78 -2.58 41.52
C LYS A 84 18.66 -1.45 40.98
N PHE A 85 18.16 -0.75 39.96
CA PHE A 85 18.80 0.48 39.50
C PHE A 85 18.34 1.64 40.38
N TYR A 86 19.29 2.38 40.93
CA TYR A 86 19.04 3.65 41.59
C TYR A 86 19.31 4.76 40.56
N TYR A 87 18.27 5.46 40.15
CA TYR A 87 18.42 6.60 39.25
C TYR A 87 18.84 7.82 40.06
N ASN A 88 20.09 8.23 39.92
CA ASN A 88 20.60 9.43 40.56
C ASN A 88 20.31 10.62 39.64
N LYS A 89 19.26 11.40 39.94
CA LYS A 89 18.95 12.65 39.23
C LYS A 89 19.94 13.74 39.64
N GLN A 90 21.16 13.68 39.12
CA GLN A 90 22.15 14.76 39.27
C GLN A 90 21.97 15.90 38.26
N TYR A 91 21.00 15.77 37.35
CA TYR A 91 20.73 16.79 36.37
C TYR A 91 19.84 17.89 36.94
N ALA A 92 20.40 19.08 37.12
CA ALA A 92 19.66 20.32 37.30
C ALA A 92 19.75 21.10 35.98
N HIS A 93 18.69 21.05 35.17
CA HIS A 93 18.60 21.88 33.97
C HIS A 93 18.53 23.34 34.41
N LEU A 94 19.56 24.13 34.12
CA LEU A 94 19.45 25.59 34.12
C LEU A 94 18.84 25.98 32.77
N VAL A 95 17.57 26.37 32.77
CA VAL A 95 16.91 26.85 31.55
C VAL A 95 17.56 28.16 31.15
N GLU A 96 18.43 28.13 30.14
CA GLU A 96 18.84 29.34 29.43
C GLU A 96 17.75 29.71 28.43
N HIS A 97 17.04 30.80 28.71
CA HIS A 97 16.10 31.41 27.77
C HIS A 97 16.88 32.13 26.69
N SER A 98 17.16 31.47 25.56
CA SER A 98 17.35 32.17 24.29
C SER A 98 16.43 31.57 23.24
N ILE A 99 15.34 32.30 22.96
CA ILE A 99 14.44 32.01 21.84
C ILE A 99 15.16 32.50 20.59
N TYR A 100 16.03 31.65 20.03
CA TYR A 100 16.56 31.89 18.69
C TYR A 100 15.41 31.75 17.71
N LYS A 101 14.91 32.90 17.23
CA LYS A 101 13.96 32.94 16.12
C LYS A 101 14.75 32.67 14.83
N PRO A 102 14.27 31.79 13.94
CA PRO A 102 14.95 31.55 12.67
C PRO A 102 14.94 32.82 11.80
N PRO A 103 15.99 33.05 10.99
CA PRO A 103 16.02 34.18 10.07
C PRO A 103 14.91 34.01 9.02
N MET A 104 14.13 35.06 8.82
CA MET A 104 13.14 35.14 7.75
C MET A 104 13.82 35.68 6.50
N ALA A 105 13.75 34.92 5.41
CA ALA A 105 14.07 35.37 4.06
C ALA A 105 12.77 35.57 3.28
#